data_AF-A0A3M6K6Z0-F1
#
_entry.id   AF-A0A3M6K6Z0-F1
#
_cell.length_a   1.000
_cell.length_b   1.000
_cell.length_c   1.000
_cell.angle_alpha   90.00
_cell.angle_beta   90.00
_cell.angle_gamma   90.00
#
_symmetry.space_group_name_H-M   'P 1'
#
loop_
_entity.id
_entity.type
_entity.pdbx_description
1 polymer ?
#
loop_
_entity_poly.entity_id
_entity_poly.type
_entity_poly.pdbx_seq_one_letter_code
_entity_poly.pdbx_strand_id
1 'polypeptide(L)'
;MNFLVYSISIMAFVFIVIMGVWYFQVVPNTIALDTDYTRFSQFRGSDRIVENFGGELGEERYHIRDSVEKTVSVLDDNSIKINVDITSVHRDTGKVVFHAMDDYLVDRYSKTLVDDPSIHYAFPTNVEKKSYDFFHPIIHRPTTLNFVEVVELGGLEAYKFECAPKTNDNTAAFEQFEGRTIHVNYNCHLCVEPNTGNLLEMELRWHNFFVDDEGKKISDAQIGSASSTEFFTSEQILFAKKDLERNYLFNTLIPFFIAFFFILGSVILFVVGKISSDKT
;
A
#
# COMPACT_ATOMS: atom_id res chain seq x y z
N MET A 1 36.14 -42.32 11.21
CA MET A 1 34.89 -41.87 11.85
C MET A 1 34.87 -40.35 12.15
N ASN A 2 35.90 -39.77 12.75
CA ASN A 2 35.91 -38.35 13.15
C ASN A 2 35.77 -37.34 11.99
N PHE A 3 36.37 -37.62 10.82
CA PHE A 3 36.32 -36.69 9.68
C PHE A 3 34.90 -36.55 9.10
N LEU A 4 34.20 -37.67 8.87
CA LEU A 4 32.85 -37.64 8.30
C LEU A 4 31.85 -36.91 9.22
N VAL A 5 31.91 -37.20 10.53
CA VAL A 5 31.06 -36.53 11.53
C VAL A 5 31.35 -35.03 11.56
N TYR A 6 32.63 -34.64 11.49
CA TYR A 6 33.03 -33.24 11.45
C TYR A 6 32.55 -32.53 10.18
N SER A 7 32.71 -33.14 9.00
CA SER A 7 32.23 -32.58 7.72
C SER A 7 30.71 -32.38 7.70
N ILE A 8 29.94 -33.37 8.17
CA ILE A 8 28.47 -33.25 8.26
C ILE A 8 28.08 -32.13 9.23
N SER A 9 28.77 -32.01 10.37
CA SER A 9 28.49 -30.97 11.36
C SER A 9 28.77 -29.56 10.81
N ILE A 10 29.89 -29.37 10.10
CA ILE A 10 30.20 -28.10 9.44
C ILE A 10 29.12 -27.76 8.41
N MET A 11 28.73 -28.73 7.58
CA MET A 11 27.77 -28.48 6.52
C MET A 11 26.40 -28.10 7.11
N ALA A 12 25.95 -28.79 8.15
CA ALA A 12 24.73 -28.45 8.87
C ALA A 12 24.78 -27.04 9.46
N PHE A 13 25.91 -26.65 10.04
CA PHE A 13 26.11 -25.28 10.52
C PHE A 13 26.02 -24.26 9.39
N VAL A 14 26.69 -24.51 8.26
CA VAL A 14 26.63 -23.64 7.07
C VAL A 14 25.20 -23.51 6.54
N PHE A 15 24.44 -24.62 6.47
CA PHE A 15 23.05 -24.61 6.07
C PHE A 15 22.18 -23.75 6.99
N ILE A 16 22.34 -23.90 8.31
CA ILE A 16 21.63 -23.08 9.30
C ILE A 16 21.95 -21.60 9.11
N VAL A 17 23.23 -21.25 8.89
CA VAL A 17 23.65 -19.86 8.64
C VAL A 17 23.02 -19.33 7.35
N ILE A 18 23.04 -20.09 6.25
CA ILE A 18 22.46 -19.69 4.96
C ILE A 18 20.95 -19.46 5.11
N MET A 19 20.23 -20.40 5.72
CA MET A 19 18.79 -20.27 5.95
C MET A 19 18.48 -19.10 6.88
N GLY A 20 19.32 -18.87 7.90
CA GLY A 20 19.22 -17.70 8.77
C GLY A 20 19.36 -16.40 7.99
N VAL A 21 20.42 -16.23 7.20
CA VAL A 21 20.61 -15.04 6.34
C VAL A 21 19.44 -14.89 5.37
N TRP A 22 18.95 -15.98 4.80
CA TRP A 22 17.82 -15.95 3.87
C TRP A 22 16.56 -15.37 4.51
N TYR A 23 16.13 -15.91 5.66
CA TYR A 23 14.90 -15.49 6.31
C TYR A 23 15.00 -14.17 7.08
N PHE A 24 16.19 -13.81 7.58
CA PHE A 24 16.37 -12.60 8.37
C PHE A 24 16.87 -11.40 7.55
N GLN A 25 17.45 -11.60 6.37
CA GLN A 25 17.96 -10.50 5.54
C GLN A 25 17.35 -10.49 4.14
N VAL A 26 17.29 -11.61 3.44
CA VAL A 26 16.83 -11.64 2.04
C VAL A 26 15.31 -11.45 1.97
N VAL A 27 14.54 -12.29 2.66
CA VAL A 27 13.07 -12.24 2.62
C VAL A 27 12.51 -10.87 3.06
N PRO A 28 12.90 -10.30 4.21
CA PRO A 28 12.39 -8.99 4.64
C PRO A 28 12.67 -7.88 3.63
N ASN A 29 13.87 -7.88 3.01
CA ASN A 29 14.21 -6.90 1.98
C ASN A 29 13.34 -7.01 0.72
N THR A 30 12.91 -8.23 0.34
CA THR A 30 12.07 -8.43 -0.85
C THR A 30 10.60 -8.04 -0.68
N ILE A 31 10.14 -7.90 0.57
CA ILE A 31 8.76 -7.50 0.90
C ILE A 31 8.67 -6.07 1.43
N ALA A 32 9.81 -5.46 1.76
CA ALA A 32 9.91 -4.05 2.11
C ALA A 32 9.61 -3.17 0.90
N LEU A 33 9.31 -1.89 1.12
CA LEU A 33 9.26 -0.91 0.04
C LEU A 33 10.63 -0.82 -0.64
N ASP A 34 10.61 -0.85 -1.97
CA ASP A 34 11.82 -0.75 -2.78
C ASP A 34 12.49 0.61 -2.58
N THR A 35 13.83 0.65 -2.63
CA THR A 35 14.58 1.91 -2.52
C THR A 35 14.32 2.86 -3.70
N ASP A 36 13.87 2.33 -4.84
CA ASP A 36 13.44 3.03 -6.03
C ASP A 36 11.91 3.01 -6.20
N TYR A 37 11.17 2.85 -5.09
CA TYR A 37 9.71 2.82 -5.07
C TYR A 37 9.09 3.89 -5.97
N THR A 38 8.25 3.43 -6.88
CA THR A 38 7.45 4.26 -7.77
C THR A 38 6.05 3.69 -7.82
N ARG A 39 5.04 4.52 -7.59
CA ARG A 39 3.63 4.15 -7.73
C ARG A 39 2.91 5.18 -8.58
N PHE A 40 2.18 4.69 -9.58
CA PHE A 40 1.24 5.50 -10.34
C PHE A 40 -0.18 5.18 -9.89
N SER A 41 -0.97 6.22 -9.61
CA SER A 41 -2.39 6.09 -9.30
C SER A 41 -3.21 7.00 -10.20
N GLN A 42 -4.33 6.49 -10.71
CA GLN A 42 -5.26 7.27 -11.52
C GLN A 42 -6.69 7.06 -11.06
N PHE A 43 -7.40 8.18 -10.91
CA PHE A 43 -8.77 8.24 -10.43
C PHE A 43 -9.64 9.03 -11.39
N ARG A 44 -10.87 8.57 -11.60
CA ARG A 44 -11.96 9.39 -12.13
C ARG A 44 -12.72 9.95 -10.97
N GLY A 45 -12.95 11.26 -10.98
CA GLY A 45 -13.81 11.89 -10.01
C GLY A 45 -14.89 12.74 -10.64
N SER A 46 -15.89 13.02 -9.83
CA SER A 46 -16.95 13.96 -10.14
C SER A 46 -17.27 14.83 -8.93
N ASP A 47 -17.65 16.06 -9.18
CA ASP A 47 -18.15 16.94 -8.14
C ASP A 47 -19.28 17.85 -8.62
N ARG A 48 -20.11 18.23 -7.65
CA ARG A 48 -21.11 19.26 -7.76
C ARG A 48 -20.89 20.21 -6.60
N ILE A 49 -20.64 21.48 -6.90
CA ILE A 49 -20.37 22.53 -5.92
C ILE A 49 -21.48 23.58 -6.05
N VAL A 50 -21.92 24.16 -4.95
CA VAL A 50 -22.81 25.34 -4.99
C VAL A 50 -22.02 26.57 -5.42
N GLU A 51 -22.64 27.52 -6.12
CA GLU A 51 -21.96 28.78 -6.46
C GLU A 51 -22.00 29.79 -5.31
N ASN A 52 -23.05 29.73 -4.49
CA ASN A 52 -23.31 30.67 -3.40
C ASN A 52 -23.87 29.91 -2.19
N PHE A 53 -23.67 30.46 -0.99
CA PHE A 53 -24.23 29.92 0.25
C PHE A 53 -25.75 29.79 0.17
N GLY A 54 -26.28 28.60 0.51
CA GLY A 54 -27.72 28.30 0.42
C GLY A 54 -28.26 28.10 -1.00
N GLY A 55 -27.41 28.17 -2.02
CA GLY A 55 -27.78 27.86 -3.41
C GLY A 55 -27.93 26.36 -3.67
N GLU A 56 -28.38 26.02 -4.87
CA GLU A 56 -28.47 24.63 -5.32
C GLU A 56 -27.11 24.12 -5.83
N LEU A 57 -26.90 22.80 -5.74
CA LEU A 57 -25.72 22.15 -6.31
C LEU A 57 -25.72 22.30 -7.83
N GLY A 58 -24.64 22.86 -8.38
CA GLY A 58 -24.47 23.04 -9.82
C GLY A 58 -24.43 21.73 -10.62
N GLU A 59 -24.14 21.88 -11.90
CA GLU A 59 -23.92 20.75 -12.80
C GLU A 59 -22.73 19.88 -12.36
N GLU A 60 -22.83 18.59 -12.64
CA GLU A 60 -21.76 17.64 -12.34
C GLU A 60 -20.57 17.87 -13.28
N ARG A 61 -19.39 18.05 -12.67
CA ARG A 61 -18.13 18.21 -13.39
C ARG A 61 -17.29 16.96 -13.20
N TYR A 62 -16.70 16.47 -14.30
CA TYR A 62 -15.86 15.28 -14.28
C TYR A 62 -14.39 15.65 -14.42
N HIS A 63 -13.56 15.01 -13.59
CA HIS A 63 -12.12 15.21 -13.58
C HIS A 63 -11.39 13.87 -13.58
N ILE A 64 -10.17 13.88 -14.10
CA ILE A 64 -9.22 12.79 -13.99
C ILE A 64 -8.09 13.28 -13.11
N ARG A 65 -7.80 12.52 -12.06
CA ARG A 65 -6.72 12.80 -11.12
C ARG A 65 -5.66 11.74 -11.25
N ASP A 66 -4.47 12.16 -11.66
CA ASP A 66 -3.27 11.35 -11.68
C ASP A 66 -2.43 11.69 -10.43
N SER A 67 -1.84 10.68 -9.82
CA SER A 67 -0.88 10.81 -8.74
C SER A 67 0.32 9.92 -9.02
N VAL A 68 1.51 10.53 -8.94
CA VAL A 68 2.78 9.87 -9.17
C VAL A 68 3.59 9.98 -7.89
N GLU A 69 3.84 8.84 -7.26
CA GLU A 69 4.71 8.73 -6.09
C GLU A 69 6.06 8.18 -6.51
N LYS A 70 7.14 8.82 -6.08
CA LYS A 70 8.51 8.42 -6.39
C LYS A 70 9.42 8.62 -5.21
N THR A 71 10.29 7.66 -4.93
CA THR A 71 11.39 7.87 -4.01
C THR A 71 12.35 8.92 -4.58
N VAL A 72 12.63 9.95 -3.78
CA VAL A 72 13.58 11.02 -4.12
C VAL A 72 14.91 10.88 -3.38
N SER A 73 14.92 10.18 -2.25
CA SER A 73 16.14 9.88 -1.51
C SER A 73 15.95 8.71 -0.54
N VAL A 74 16.98 7.87 -0.43
CA VAL A 74 17.15 6.91 0.69
C VAL A 74 17.86 7.66 1.82
N LEU A 75 17.23 7.73 2.99
CA LEU A 75 17.78 8.48 4.13
C LEU A 75 18.71 7.61 4.98
N ASP A 76 18.32 6.35 5.17
CA ASP A 76 19.09 5.30 5.85
C ASP A 76 18.66 3.91 5.33
N ASP A 77 19.15 2.82 5.93
CA ASP A 77 18.86 1.44 5.50
C ASP A 77 17.36 1.09 5.56
N ASN A 78 16.60 1.77 6.42
CA ASN A 78 15.21 1.46 6.72
C ASN A 78 14.22 2.49 6.20
N SER A 79 14.62 3.74 5.97
CA SER A 79 13.70 4.82 5.64
C SER A 79 13.95 5.46 4.27
N ILE A 80 12.85 5.78 3.58
CA ILE A 80 12.84 6.48 2.29
C ILE A 80 12.03 7.75 2.38
N LYS A 81 12.43 8.75 1.59
CA LYS A 81 11.62 9.93 1.31
C LYS A 81 10.89 9.74 -0.01
N ILE A 82 9.57 9.74 0.05
CA ILE A 82 8.68 9.63 -1.12
C ILE A 82 8.13 11.01 -1.44
N ASN A 83 8.37 11.49 -2.66
CA ASN A 83 7.72 12.67 -3.20
C ASN A 83 6.47 12.23 -3.97
N VAL A 84 5.39 12.98 -3.80
CA VAL A 84 4.10 12.72 -4.44
C VAL A 84 3.70 13.93 -5.24
N ASP A 85 3.62 13.75 -6.56
CA ASP A 85 3.10 14.74 -7.49
C ASP A 85 1.64 14.38 -7.81
N ILE A 86 0.73 15.29 -7.52
CA ILE A 86 -0.70 15.11 -7.71
C ILE A 86 -1.18 16.14 -8.72
N THR A 87 -1.70 15.65 -9.85
CA THR A 87 -2.27 16.50 -10.89
C THR A 87 -3.70 16.07 -11.17
N SER A 88 -4.65 17.01 -11.10
CA SER A 88 -6.03 16.80 -11.55
C SER A 88 -6.33 17.68 -12.74
N VAL A 89 -6.90 17.08 -13.78
CA VAL A 89 -7.31 17.75 -15.01
C VAL A 89 -8.81 17.62 -15.22
N HIS A 90 -9.44 18.69 -15.71
CA HIS A 90 -10.82 18.63 -16.17
C HIS A 90 -10.91 17.71 -17.39
N ARG A 91 -11.83 16.74 -17.37
CA ARG A 91 -11.90 15.68 -18.38
C ARG A 91 -12.07 16.23 -19.81
N ASP A 92 -12.99 17.17 -20.00
CA ASP A 92 -13.34 17.64 -21.35
C ASP A 92 -12.37 18.70 -21.90
N THR A 93 -11.81 19.55 -21.04
CA THR A 93 -10.99 20.68 -21.47
C THR A 93 -9.49 20.41 -21.35
N GLY A 94 -9.09 19.36 -20.62
CA GLY A 94 -7.69 19.05 -20.32
C GLY A 94 -7.00 20.08 -19.43
N LYS A 95 -7.72 21.09 -18.92
CA LYS A 95 -7.14 22.11 -18.05
C LYS A 95 -6.82 21.53 -16.68
N VAL A 96 -5.64 21.83 -16.17
CA VAL A 96 -5.26 21.53 -14.79
C VAL A 96 -6.17 22.32 -13.86
N VAL A 97 -6.87 21.62 -12.98
CA VAL A 97 -7.77 22.19 -11.96
C VAL A 97 -7.20 22.06 -10.54
N PHE A 98 -6.21 21.19 -10.36
CA PHE A 98 -5.50 21.01 -9.11
C PHE A 98 -4.09 20.48 -9.37
N HIS A 99 -3.12 21.02 -8.64
CA HIS A 99 -1.75 20.52 -8.62
C HIS A 99 -1.18 20.69 -7.22
N ALA A 100 -0.64 19.62 -6.65
CA ALA A 100 -0.01 19.62 -5.34
C ALA A 100 1.22 18.70 -5.33
N MET A 101 2.16 19.04 -4.46
CA MET A 101 3.36 18.24 -4.21
C MET A 101 3.51 18.03 -2.71
N ASP A 102 3.62 16.78 -2.30
CA ASP A 102 3.81 16.38 -0.92
C ASP A 102 5.05 15.49 -0.78
N ASP A 103 5.62 15.47 0.42
CA ASP A 103 6.75 14.61 0.76
C ASP A 103 6.43 13.82 2.04
N TYR A 104 6.71 12.51 2.01
CA TYR A 104 6.52 11.62 3.15
C TYR A 104 7.79 10.86 3.49
N LEU A 105 8.04 10.69 4.79
CA LEU A 105 9.09 9.82 5.31
C LEU A 105 8.47 8.50 5.72
N VAL A 106 8.93 7.40 5.13
CA VAL A 106 8.31 6.08 5.30
C VAL A 106 9.37 5.05 5.67
N ASP A 107 9.09 4.27 6.72
CA ASP A 107 9.86 3.08 7.05
C ASP A 107 9.48 1.96 6.07
N ARG A 108 10.48 1.43 5.37
CA ARG A 108 10.31 0.48 4.27
C ARG A 108 9.76 -0.87 4.72
N TYR A 109 10.08 -1.31 5.93
CA TYR A 109 9.76 -2.66 6.40
C TYR A 109 8.39 -2.70 7.05
N SER A 110 8.10 -1.75 7.93
CA SER A 110 6.80 -1.60 8.59
C SER A 110 5.75 -0.94 7.70
N LYS A 111 6.19 -0.20 6.68
CA LYS A 111 5.35 0.58 5.75
C LYS A 111 4.55 1.68 6.47
N THR A 112 5.06 2.20 7.57
CA THR A 112 4.45 3.29 8.34
C THR A 112 5.18 4.61 8.11
N LEU A 113 4.51 5.70 8.45
CA LEU A 113 5.14 7.02 8.51
C LEU A 113 6.22 7.03 9.60
N VAL A 114 7.33 7.73 9.34
CA VAL A 114 8.45 7.85 10.30
C VAL A 114 8.10 8.81 11.44
N ASP A 115 7.38 9.88 11.13
CA ASP A 115 6.92 10.88 12.10
C ASP A 115 5.76 10.39 12.98
N ASP A 116 4.94 9.47 12.46
CA ASP A 116 3.93 8.76 13.23
C ASP A 116 3.87 7.26 12.87
N PRO A 117 4.65 6.41 13.57
CA PRO A 117 4.69 4.97 13.30
C PRO A 117 3.39 4.22 13.56
N SER A 118 2.36 4.86 14.12
CA SER A 118 1.03 4.25 14.26
C SER A 118 0.24 4.27 12.93
N ILE A 119 0.65 5.13 11.99
CA ILE A 119 -0.06 5.35 10.74
C ILE A 119 0.65 4.62 9.60
N HIS A 120 -0.05 3.69 8.98
CA HIS A 120 0.41 3.00 7.79
C HIS A 120 0.37 3.91 6.56
N TYR A 121 1.47 3.99 5.82
CA TYR A 121 1.53 4.60 4.50
C TYR A 121 1.09 3.62 3.40
N ALA A 122 1.45 2.35 3.57
CA ALA A 122 0.99 1.24 2.75
C ALA A 122 0.62 0.05 3.64
N PHE A 123 -0.23 -0.85 3.13
CA PHE A 123 -0.62 -2.02 3.91
C PHE A 123 0.58 -2.97 4.10
N PRO A 124 0.73 -3.55 5.31
CA PRO A 124 1.78 -4.52 5.55
C PRO A 124 1.57 -5.78 4.69
N THR A 125 2.64 -6.53 4.49
CA THR A 125 2.56 -7.88 3.91
C THR A 125 1.81 -8.79 4.89
N ASN A 126 1.02 -9.74 4.38
CA ASN A 126 0.11 -10.57 5.19
C ASN A 126 -0.91 -9.73 6.00
N VAL A 127 -1.69 -8.92 5.30
CA VAL A 127 -2.77 -8.10 5.85
C VAL A 127 -3.73 -8.95 6.68
N GLU A 128 -4.04 -8.49 7.87
CA GLU A 128 -4.99 -9.12 8.78
C GLU A 128 -6.38 -8.48 8.65
N LYS A 129 -7.41 -9.24 9.02
CA LYS A 129 -8.81 -8.77 9.05
C LYS A 129 -9.08 -7.93 10.30
N LYS A 130 -8.42 -6.76 10.41
CA LYS A 130 -8.53 -5.83 11.54
C LYS A 130 -8.61 -4.38 11.05
N SER A 131 -8.70 -3.44 11.99
CA SER A 131 -8.60 -2.02 11.66
C SER A 131 -7.15 -1.55 11.57
N TYR A 132 -6.89 -0.59 10.70
CA TYR A 132 -5.59 0.05 10.53
C TYR A 132 -5.75 1.56 10.54
N ASP A 133 -4.91 2.25 11.31
CA ASP A 133 -4.71 3.69 11.11
C ASP A 133 -3.82 3.87 9.88
N PHE A 134 -4.30 4.65 8.93
CA PHE A 134 -3.83 4.63 7.56
C PHE A 134 -3.79 6.04 6.97
N PHE A 135 -2.73 6.35 6.25
CA PHE A 135 -2.60 7.59 5.51
C PHE A 135 -3.31 7.44 4.16
N HIS A 136 -4.50 8.02 4.03
CA HIS A 136 -5.35 7.76 2.88
C HIS A 136 -4.77 8.36 1.58
N PRO A 137 -4.59 7.58 0.49
CA PRO A 137 -3.84 8.03 -0.69
C PRO A 137 -4.56 9.07 -1.56
N ILE A 138 -5.89 9.20 -1.50
CA ILE A 138 -6.62 10.33 -2.15
C ILE A 138 -6.77 11.55 -1.24
N ILE A 139 -7.11 11.34 0.04
CA ILE A 139 -7.41 12.43 0.99
C ILE A 139 -6.12 13.08 1.52
N HIS A 140 -4.98 12.37 1.46
CA HIS A 140 -3.70 12.79 2.03
C HIS A 140 -3.80 13.17 3.51
N ARG A 141 -4.59 12.40 4.27
CA ARG A 141 -4.77 12.57 5.71
C ARG A 141 -4.90 11.22 6.42
N PRO A 142 -4.53 11.16 7.70
CA PRO A 142 -4.79 9.98 8.53
C PRO A 142 -6.29 9.69 8.63
N THR A 143 -6.63 8.41 8.50
CA THR A 143 -7.96 7.85 8.71
C THR A 143 -7.84 6.47 9.33
N THR A 144 -8.92 5.96 9.91
CA THR A 144 -8.98 4.56 10.34
C THR A 144 -9.73 3.76 9.29
N LEU A 145 -9.12 2.69 8.79
CA LEU A 145 -9.71 1.75 7.84
C LEU A 145 -10.13 0.49 8.57
N ASN A 146 -11.41 0.14 8.51
CA ASN A 146 -11.97 -1.04 9.14
C ASN A 146 -12.16 -2.15 8.11
N PHE A 147 -11.69 -3.37 8.39
CA PHE A 147 -12.03 -4.53 7.56
C PHE A 147 -13.54 -4.76 7.55
N VAL A 148 -14.09 -5.02 6.36
CA VAL A 148 -15.53 -5.26 6.18
C VAL A 148 -15.79 -6.67 5.63
N GLU A 149 -15.17 -7.01 4.51
CA GLU A 149 -15.47 -8.26 3.81
C GLU A 149 -14.32 -8.73 2.93
N VAL A 150 -14.44 -9.97 2.46
CA VAL A 150 -13.56 -10.55 1.43
C VAL A 150 -14.31 -10.50 0.10
N VAL A 151 -13.67 -9.96 -0.93
CA VAL A 151 -14.19 -9.86 -2.29
C VAL A 151 -13.24 -10.51 -3.29
N GLU A 152 -13.70 -10.76 -4.51
CA GLU A 152 -12.85 -11.20 -5.62
C GLU A 152 -12.67 -10.05 -6.62
N LEU A 153 -11.42 -9.74 -6.98
CA LEU A 153 -11.09 -8.75 -8.00
C LEU A 153 -10.06 -9.32 -8.98
N GLY A 154 -10.47 -9.49 -10.24
CA GLY A 154 -9.59 -9.98 -11.31
C GLY A 154 -8.93 -11.35 -11.03
N GLY A 155 -9.65 -12.25 -10.35
CA GLY A 155 -9.15 -13.56 -9.95
C GLY A 155 -8.21 -13.54 -8.73
N LEU A 156 -8.14 -12.44 -8.00
CA LEU A 156 -7.47 -12.35 -6.70
C LEU A 156 -8.50 -12.22 -5.58
N GLU A 157 -8.24 -12.89 -4.47
CA GLU A 157 -8.90 -12.57 -3.21
C GLU A 157 -8.43 -11.19 -2.74
N ALA A 158 -9.36 -10.34 -2.33
CA ALA A 158 -9.07 -9.01 -1.80
C ALA A 158 -9.86 -8.76 -0.51
N TYR A 159 -9.25 -8.06 0.43
CA TYR A 159 -9.91 -7.57 1.63
C TYR A 159 -10.40 -6.16 1.38
N LYS A 160 -11.70 -5.95 1.59
CA LYS A 160 -12.33 -4.64 1.51
C LYS A 160 -12.29 -3.97 2.88
N PHE A 161 -11.77 -2.76 2.90
CA PHE A 161 -11.73 -1.89 4.06
C PHE A 161 -12.57 -0.64 3.82
N GLU A 162 -13.19 -0.11 4.88
CA GLU A 162 -13.97 1.12 4.82
C GLU A 162 -13.47 2.16 5.83
N CYS A 163 -13.48 3.43 5.45
CA CYS A 163 -13.15 4.54 6.35
C CYS A 163 -14.11 4.58 7.54
N ALA A 164 -13.56 4.72 8.75
CA ALA A 164 -14.35 5.06 9.92
C ALA A 164 -15.05 6.42 9.69
N PRO A 165 -16.37 6.53 9.96
CA PRO A 165 -17.08 7.78 9.81
C PRO A 165 -16.46 8.87 10.67
N LYS A 166 -16.05 9.98 10.03
CA LYS A 166 -15.51 11.14 10.71
C LYS A 166 -15.96 12.42 10.01
N THR A 167 -16.54 13.32 10.79
CA THR A 167 -16.79 14.69 10.36
C THR A 167 -15.56 15.53 10.65
N ASN A 168 -15.04 16.21 9.62
CA ASN A 168 -13.89 17.09 9.75
C ASN A 168 -14.24 18.50 9.31
N ASP A 169 -13.55 19.50 9.84
CA ASP A 169 -13.56 20.85 9.29
C ASP A 169 -12.84 20.86 7.94
N ASN A 170 -13.51 21.36 6.91
CA ASN A 170 -12.99 21.53 5.56
C ASN A 170 -13.15 22.96 5.05
N THR A 171 -13.38 23.93 5.95
CA THR A 171 -13.59 25.34 5.63
C THR A 171 -12.47 25.92 4.78
N ALA A 172 -11.22 25.58 5.10
CA ALA A 172 -10.04 26.07 4.38
C ALA A 172 -9.99 25.65 2.89
N ALA A 173 -10.75 24.63 2.48
CA ALA A 173 -10.80 24.19 1.08
C ALA A 173 -11.77 25.03 0.22
N PHE A 174 -12.53 25.94 0.82
CA PHE A 174 -13.56 26.74 0.14
C PHE A 174 -13.43 28.23 0.46
N GLU A 175 -12.33 28.85 0.02
CA GLU A 175 -12.08 30.28 0.22
C GLU A 175 -13.22 31.19 -0.29
N GLN A 176 -13.97 30.75 -1.30
CA GLN A 176 -15.12 31.48 -1.83
C GLN A 176 -16.29 31.63 -0.86
N PHE A 177 -16.28 30.87 0.25
CA PHE A 177 -17.30 30.94 1.31
C PHE A 177 -16.71 31.49 2.61
N GLU A 178 -15.84 32.50 2.51
CA GLU A 178 -15.22 33.17 3.66
C GLU A 178 -16.26 33.51 4.76
N GLY A 179 -15.89 33.22 6.02
CA GLY A 179 -16.74 33.43 7.18
C GLY A 179 -17.82 32.36 7.39
N ARG A 180 -17.82 31.28 6.61
CA ARG A 180 -18.72 30.12 6.81
C ARG A 180 -17.93 28.89 7.19
N THR A 181 -18.44 28.14 8.16
CA THR A 181 -17.89 26.85 8.54
C THR A 181 -18.45 25.77 7.62
N ILE A 182 -17.56 24.96 7.05
CA ILE A 182 -17.90 23.81 6.21
C ILE A 182 -17.31 22.56 6.82
N HIS A 183 -18.18 21.59 7.06
CA HIS A 183 -17.78 20.26 7.48
C HIS A 183 -17.83 19.29 6.31
N VAL A 184 -17.00 18.25 6.38
CA VAL A 184 -16.95 17.16 5.41
C VAL A 184 -17.15 15.82 6.09
N ASN A 185 -17.98 14.98 5.48
CA ASN A 185 -18.04 13.55 5.76
C ASN A 185 -17.45 12.78 4.58
N TYR A 186 -16.49 11.91 4.87
CA TYR A 186 -15.94 10.98 3.89
C TYR A 186 -16.56 9.61 4.07
N ASN A 187 -16.82 8.94 2.95
CA ASN A 187 -16.97 7.50 2.89
C ASN A 187 -15.95 6.97 1.88
N CYS A 188 -15.08 6.06 2.30
CA CYS A 188 -14.07 5.50 1.43
C CYS A 188 -14.06 3.98 1.54
N HIS A 189 -13.80 3.30 0.41
CA HIS A 189 -13.57 1.88 0.36
C HIS A 189 -12.21 1.61 -0.30
N LEU A 190 -11.41 0.70 0.25
CA LEU A 190 -10.14 0.26 -0.31
C LEU A 190 -10.14 -1.27 -0.40
N CYS A 191 -9.75 -1.81 -1.55
CA CYS A 191 -9.60 -3.25 -1.75
C CYS A 191 -8.13 -3.62 -1.84
N VAL A 192 -7.67 -4.54 -1.00
CA VAL A 192 -6.25 -4.86 -0.81
C VAL A 192 -6.01 -6.35 -0.98
N GLU A 193 -5.00 -6.74 -1.75
CA GLU A 193 -4.57 -8.15 -1.82
C GLU A 193 -3.88 -8.54 -0.49
N PRO A 194 -4.36 -9.58 0.21
CA PRO A 194 -3.97 -9.81 1.59
C PRO A 194 -2.52 -10.27 1.76
N ASN A 195 -1.93 -11.02 0.83
CA ASN A 195 -0.57 -11.56 1.05
C ASN A 195 0.52 -10.51 0.80
N THR A 196 0.34 -9.61 -0.16
CA THR A 196 1.30 -8.58 -0.58
C THR A 196 1.06 -7.24 0.10
N GLY A 197 -0.20 -6.93 0.46
CA GLY A 197 -0.60 -5.60 0.91
C GLY A 197 -0.80 -4.60 -0.23
N ASN A 198 -0.89 -5.07 -1.47
CA ASN A 198 -1.07 -4.19 -2.63
C ASN A 198 -2.51 -3.66 -2.70
N LEU A 199 -2.65 -2.34 -2.85
CA LEU A 199 -3.92 -1.67 -3.09
C LEU A 199 -4.38 -1.95 -4.53
N LEU A 200 -5.52 -2.61 -4.69
CA LEU A 200 -6.06 -3.00 -5.99
C LEU A 200 -7.05 -1.97 -6.54
N GLU A 201 -7.91 -1.46 -5.66
CA GLU A 201 -9.00 -0.56 -6.03
C GLU A 201 -9.32 0.36 -4.85
N MET A 202 -9.81 1.55 -5.16
CA MET A 202 -10.28 2.50 -4.17
C MET A 202 -11.46 3.32 -4.69
N GLU A 203 -12.39 3.61 -3.79
CA GLU A 203 -13.48 4.55 -3.98
C GLU A 203 -13.51 5.53 -2.80
N LEU A 204 -13.82 6.78 -3.09
CA LEU A 204 -14.01 7.85 -2.13
C LEU A 204 -15.27 8.62 -2.52
N ARG A 205 -16.09 8.94 -1.54
CA ARG A 205 -17.19 9.90 -1.64
C ARG A 205 -17.01 10.92 -0.55
N TRP A 206 -17.34 12.16 -0.86
CA TRP A 206 -17.33 13.24 0.11
C TRP A 206 -18.61 14.04 0.03
N HIS A 207 -19.04 14.49 1.20
CA HIS A 207 -20.17 15.38 1.36
C HIS A 207 -19.74 16.56 2.23
N ASN A 208 -19.48 17.69 1.58
CA ASN A 208 -19.26 18.96 2.24
C ASN A 208 -20.60 19.67 2.45
N PHE A 209 -20.80 20.19 3.65
CA PHE A 209 -22.02 20.91 4.02
C PHE A 209 -21.69 22.06 4.97
N PHE A 210 -22.44 23.15 4.84
CA PHE A 210 -22.35 24.27 5.75
C PHE A 210 -22.96 23.91 7.10
N VAL A 211 -22.37 24.43 8.16
CA VAL A 211 -22.88 24.28 9.53
C VAL A 211 -23.14 25.63 10.19
N ASP A 212 -24.08 25.65 11.13
CA ASP A 212 -24.31 26.80 12.00
C ASP A 212 -23.32 26.80 13.20
N ASP A 213 -23.45 27.80 14.07
CA ASP A 213 -22.62 27.94 15.27
C ASP A 213 -22.82 26.78 16.28
N GLU A 214 -23.91 26.02 16.15
CA GLU A 214 -24.19 24.81 16.95
C GLU A 214 -23.65 23.53 16.28
N GLY A 215 -23.04 23.64 15.09
CA GLY A 215 -22.52 22.51 14.32
C GLY A 215 -23.59 21.74 13.55
N LYS A 216 -24.83 22.23 13.45
CA LYS A 216 -25.90 21.59 12.71
C LYS A 216 -25.80 21.93 11.22
N LYS A 217 -26.04 20.91 10.39
CA LYS A 217 -26.08 21.07 8.94
C LYS A 217 -27.16 22.08 8.54
N ILE A 218 -26.76 23.09 7.77
CA ILE A 218 -27.66 24.09 7.17
C ILE A 218 -28.03 23.67 5.74
N SER A 219 -27.03 23.53 4.87
CA SER A 219 -27.20 23.21 3.45
C SER A 219 -25.96 22.52 2.89
N ASP A 220 -26.08 21.93 1.70
CA ASP A 220 -24.94 21.31 1.01
C ASP A 220 -24.00 22.39 0.45
N ALA A 221 -22.70 22.09 0.44
CA ALA A 221 -21.66 22.93 -0.16
C ALA A 221 -21.06 22.23 -1.38
N GLN A 222 -20.73 20.93 -1.25
CA GLN A 222 -20.27 20.10 -2.36
C GLN A 222 -20.61 18.63 -2.10
N ILE A 223 -20.96 17.91 -3.15
CA ILE A 223 -20.99 16.46 -3.14
C ILE A 223 -20.06 15.99 -4.26
N GLY A 224 -19.24 14.98 -3.98
CA GLY A 224 -18.38 14.42 -5.01
C GLY A 224 -17.92 13.02 -4.70
N SER A 225 -17.25 12.45 -5.69
CA SER A 225 -16.69 11.11 -5.62
C SER A 225 -15.40 11.00 -6.42
N ALA A 226 -14.55 10.05 -6.06
CA ALA A 226 -13.39 9.64 -6.82
C ALA A 226 -13.28 8.12 -6.75
N SER A 227 -12.98 7.48 -7.87
CA SER A 227 -12.81 6.03 -7.96
C SER A 227 -11.62 5.70 -8.85
N SER A 228 -10.93 4.62 -8.51
CA SER A 228 -9.86 4.07 -9.35
C SER A 228 -10.37 3.83 -10.77
N THR A 229 -9.53 4.14 -11.77
CA THR A 229 -9.87 3.78 -13.16
C THR A 229 -9.67 2.29 -13.41
N GLU A 230 -10.38 1.74 -14.39
CA GLU A 230 -10.14 0.37 -14.86
C GLU A 230 -8.67 0.14 -15.24
N PHE A 231 -8.02 1.14 -15.84
CA PHE A 231 -6.60 1.11 -16.14
C PHE A 231 -5.77 0.89 -14.86
N PHE A 232 -5.94 1.74 -13.85
CA PHE A 232 -5.25 1.59 -12.57
C PHE A 232 -5.53 0.23 -11.93
N THR A 233 -6.81 -0.16 -11.80
CA THR A 233 -7.19 -1.42 -11.17
C THR A 233 -6.57 -2.62 -11.88
N SER A 234 -6.56 -2.62 -13.22
CA SER A 234 -5.97 -3.71 -14.01
C SER A 234 -4.46 -3.81 -13.85
N GLU A 235 -3.75 -2.67 -13.81
CA GLU A 235 -2.30 -2.64 -13.57
C GLU A 235 -1.98 -3.13 -12.16
N GLN A 236 -2.74 -2.70 -11.14
CA GLN A 236 -2.49 -3.13 -9.76
C GLN A 236 -2.75 -4.62 -9.53
N ILE A 237 -3.76 -5.19 -10.20
CA ILE A 237 -3.99 -6.63 -10.18
C ILE A 237 -2.81 -7.38 -10.81
N LEU A 238 -2.25 -6.87 -11.92
CA LEU A 238 -1.07 -7.47 -12.55
C LEU A 238 0.16 -7.39 -11.61
N PHE A 239 0.38 -6.24 -10.98
CA PHE A 239 1.46 -6.06 -10.00
C PHE A 239 1.30 -7.01 -8.80
N ALA A 240 0.10 -7.11 -8.22
CA ALA A 240 -0.18 -8.02 -7.11
C ALA A 240 0.07 -9.49 -7.48
N LYS A 241 -0.31 -9.93 -8.69
CA LYS A 241 0.01 -11.29 -9.18
C LYS A 241 1.52 -11.53 -9.27
N LYS A 242 2.26 -10.57 -9.81
CA LYS A 242 3.72 -10.65 -9.91
C LYS A 242 4.38 -10.70 -8.53
N ASP A 243 3.89 -9.92 -7.57
CA ASP A 243 4.41 -9.91 -6.21
C ASP A 243 4.05 -11.20 -5.46
N LEU A 244 2.89 -11.80 -5.70
CA LEU A 244 2.53 -13.12 -5.20
C LEU A 244 3.50 -14.19 -5.71
N GLU A 245 3.79 -14.21 -7.01
CA GLU A 245 4.76 -15.13 -7.61
C GLU A 245 6.17 -14.91 -7.04
N ARG A 246 6.58 -13.64 -6.87
CA ARG A 246 7.85 -13.28 -6.22
C ARG A 246 7.90 -13.78 -4.79
N ASN A 247 6.85 -13.55 -4.01
CA ASN A 247 6.76 -14.02 -2.63
C ASN A 247 6.84 -15.54 -2.55
N TYR A 248 6.17 -16.27 -3.44
CA TYR A 248 6.26 -17.72 -3.52
C TYR A 248 7.69 -18.19 -3.86
N LEU A 249 8.35 -17.52 -4.82
CA LEU A 249 9.73 -17.83 -5.21
C LEU A 249 10.69 -17.68 -4.01
N PHE A 250 10.65 -16.54 -3.31
CA PHE A 250 11.59 -16.23 -2.24
C PHE A 250 11.27 -16.93 -0.91
N ASN A 251 9.99 -17.12 -0.57
CA ASN A 251 9.59 -17.72 0.70
C ASN A 251 9.52 -19.25 0.64
N THR A 252 9.32 -19.83 -0.54
CA THR A 252 9.06 -21.27 -0.68
C THR A 252 10.06 -21.93 -1.62
N LEU A 253 10.12 -21.50 -2.89
CA LEU A 253 10.85 -22.27 -3.90
C LEU A 253 12.36 -22.25 -3.70
N ILE A 254 12.97 -21.09 -3.45
CA ILE A 254 14.41 -20.99 -3.23
C ILE A 254 14.86 -21.71 -1.94
N PRO A 255 14.22 -21.50 -0.78
CA PRO A 255 14.49 -22.29 0.43
C PRO A 255 14.40 -23.80 0.20
N PHE A 256 13.40 -24.25 -0.55
CA PHE A 256 13.25 -25.66 -0.91
C PHE A 256 14.45 -26.18 -1.70
N PHE A 257 14.91 -25.45 -2.72
CA PHE A 257 16.10 -25.85 -3.47
C PHE A 257 17.37 -25.84 -2.62
N ILE A 258 17.54 -24.84 -1.74
CA ILE A 258 18.68 -24.80 -0.80
C ILE A 258 18.68 -26.05 0.09
N ALA A 259 17.53 -26.42 0.65
CA ALA A 259 17.38 -27.63 1.46
C ALA A 259 17.62 -28.91 0.65
N PHE A 260 17.09 -28.99 -0.58
CA PHE A 260 17.27 -30.13 -1.47
C PHE A 260 18.75 -30.37 -1.79
N PHE A 261 19.48 -29.33 -2.21
CA PHE A 261 20.91 -29.44 -2.51
C PHE A 261 21.75 -29.76 -1.28
N PHE A 262 21.35 -29.25 -0.10
CA PHE A 262 21.99 -29.60 1.16
C PHE A 262 21.86 -31.09 1.50
N ILE A 263 20.64 -31.64 1.39
CA ILE A 263 20.38 -33.06 1.63
C ILE A 263 21.17 -33.91 0.62
N LEU A 264 21.11 -33.55 -0.66
CA LEU A 264 21.82 -34.27 -1.72
C LEU A 264 23.34 -34.28 -1.48
N GLY A 265 23.93 -33.13 -1.13
CA GLY A 265 25.34 -33.02 -0.76
C GLY A 265 25.70 -33.88 0.45
N SER A 266 24.81 -33.94 1.45
CA SER A 266 25.01 -34.74 2.67
C SER A 266 25.04 -36.25 2.35
N VAL A 267 24.15 -36.71 1.48
CA VAL A 267 24.11 -38.11 1.02
C VAL A 267 25.37 -38.47 0.25
N ILE A 268 25.83 -37.61 -0.67
CA ILE A 268 27.05 -37.85 -1.45
C ILE A 268 28.27 -37.96 -0.52
N LEU A 269 28.42 -37.03 0.42
CA LEU A 269 29.51 -37.07 1.41
C LEU A 269 29.47 -38.33 2.27
N PHE A 270 28.28 -38.77 2.67
CA PHE A 270 28.11 -40.01 3.42
C PHE A 270 28.55 -41.24 2.62
N VAL A 271 28.10 -41.35 1.36
CA VAL A 271 28.45 -42.47 0.48
C VAL A 271 29.96 -42.49 0.19
N VAL A 272 30.53 -41.36 -0.18
CA VAL A 272 31.97 -41.24 -0.45
C VAL A 272 32.80 -41.52 0.81
N GLY A 273 32.38 -41.00 1.95
CA GLY A 273 33.02 -41.24 3.24
C GLY A 273 33.02 -42.72 3.64
N LYS A 274 31.91 -43.43 3.37
CA LYS A 274 31.81 -44.87 3.60
C LYS A 274 32.73 -45.66 2.68
N ILE A 275 32.70 -45.40 1.38
CA ILE A 275 33.57 -46.08 0.38
C ILE A 275 35.06 -45.87 0.71
N SER A 276 35.44 -44.67 1.17
CA SER A 276 36.81 -44.37 1.58
C SER A 276 37.21 -45.19 2.82
N SER A 277 36.31 -45.30 3.81
CA SER A 277 36.56 -46.09 5.02
C SER A 277 36.67 -47.60 4.75
N ASP A 278 36.00 -48.13 3.72
CA ASP A 278 36.07 -49.55 3.38
C ASP A 278 37.38 -49.94 2.64
N LYS A 279 38.16 -48.95 2.17
CA LYS A 279 39.43 -49.15 1.43
C LYS A 279 40.68 -49.04 2.29
N THR A 280 40.56 -48.56 3.53
CA THR A 280 41.65 -48.43 4.52
C THR A 280 41.51 -49.47 5.61
#